data_AF-A0A091FI15-F1
#
_entry.id   AF-A0A091FI15-F1
#
_cell.length_a   1.000
_cell.length_b   1.000
_cell.length_c   1.000
_cell.angle_alpha   90.00
_cell.angle_beta   90.00
_cell.angle_gamma   90.00
#
_symmetry.space_group_name_H-M   'P 1'
#
loop_
_entity.id
_entity.type
_entity.pdbx_description
1 polymer ?
#
loop_
_entity_poly.entity_id
_entity_poly.type
_entity_poly.pdbx_seq_one_letter_code
_entity_poly.pdbx_strand_id
1 'polypeptide(L)' 'INKGSWEIPPIFHVIQEIGDIEENEMFRVFNMGIGMMIIVAEKECEEVLHRLEMLGEKAYLIGVVEKKEDKQEQVCLSDN' A
#
# COMPACT_ATOMS: atom_id res chain seq x y z
N ILE A 1 3.09 6.27 -1.98
CA ILE A 1 2.77 4.82 -2.01
C ILE A 1 2.88 4.39 -3.46
N ASN A 2 3.74 3.41 -3.74
CA ASN A 2 4.03 2.94 -5.09
C ASN A 2 3.05 1.82 -5.45
N LYS A 3 2.12 2.08 -6.37
CA LYS A 3 1.20 1.07 -6.91
C LYS A 3 2.01 -0.05 -7.57
N GLY A 4 1.56 -1.30 -7.40
CA GLY A 4 2.28 -2.49 -7.90
C GLY A 4 3.43 -2.98 -7.02
N SER A 5 3.72 -2.32 -5.89
CA SER A 5 4.66 -2.84 -4.88
C SER A 5 4.12 -4.00 -4.05
N TRP A 6 2.81 -4.26 -4.13
CA TRP A 6 2.18 -5.47 -3.62
C TRP A 6 1.16 -6.00 -4.62
N GLU A 7 0.78 -7.26 -4.43
CA GLU A 7 -0.26 -7.91 -5.22
C GLU A 7 -1.64 -7.54 -4.67
N ILE A 8 -2.47 -6.91 -5.49
CA ILE A 8 -3.87 -6.62 -5.15
C ILE A 8 -4.66 -7.93 -5.26
N PRO A 9 -5.36 -8.37 -4.20
CA PRO A 9 -6.16 -9.58 -4.26
C PRO A 9 -7.23 -9.51 -5.38
N PRO A 10 -7.42 -10.58 -6.19
CA PRO A 10 -8.30 -10.56 -7.36
C PRO A 10 -9.75 -10.13 -7.08
N ILE A 11 -10.25 -10.34 -5.86
CA ILE A 11 -11.59 -9.93 -5.44
C ILE A 11 -11.83 -8.42 -5.59
N PHE A 12 -10.79 -7.59 -5.40
CA PHE A 12 -10.96 -6.13 -5.56
C PHE A 12 -11.19 -5.74 -7.02
N HIS A 13 -10.57 -6.43 -7.98
CA HIS A 13 -10.86 -6.21 -9.40
C HIS A 13 -12.29 -6.60 -9.75
N VAL A 14 -12.79 -7.72 -9.20
CA VAL A 14 -14.18 -8.15 -9.38
C VAL A 14 -15.16 -7.12 -8.79
N ILE A 15 -14.89 -6.62 -7.57
CA ILE A 15 -15.72 -5.59 -6.93
C ILE A 15 -15.73 -4.31 -7.77
N GLN A 16 -14.56 -3.88 -8.26
CA GLN A 16 -14.41 -2.69 -9.07
C GLN A 16 -15.22 -2.79 -10.38
N GLU A 17 -15.11 -3.91 -11.07
CA GLU A 17 -15.78 -4.16 -12.35
C GLU A 17 -17.30 -4.23 -12.18
N ILE A 18 -17.79 -4.97 -11.18
CA ILE A 18 -19.24 -5.12 -10.95
C ILE A 18 -19.86 -3.80 -10.47
N GLY A 19 -19.14 -3.03 -9.65
CA GLY A 19 -19.62 -1.79 -9.08
C GLY A 19 -19.43 -0.56 -9.97
N ASP A 20 -18.74 -0.68 -11.11
CA ASP A 20 -18.31 0.44 -11.96
C ASP A 20 -17.63 1.56 -11.13
N ILE A 21 -16.66 1.16 -10.30
CA ILE A 21 -16.03 2.05 -9.30
C ILE A 21 -14.72 2.61 -9.86
N GLU A 22 -14.52 3.92 -9.75
CA GLU A 22 -13.26 4.57 -10.09
C GLU A 22 -12.11 4.04 -9.20
N GLU A 23 -10.92 3.85 -9.76
CA GLU A 23 -9.76 3.31 -9.03
C GLU A 23 -9.44 4.12 -7.76
N ASN A 24 -9.52 5.45 -7.84
CA ASN A 24 -9.28 6.32 -6.69
C ASN A 24 -10.28 6.07 -5.55
N GLU A 25 -11.53 5.74 -5.88
CA GLU A 25 -12.55 5.41 -4.88
C GLU A 25 -12.33 4.01 -4.29
N MET A 26 -11.81 3.06 -5.08
CA MET A 26 -11.39 1.75 -4.58
C MET A 26 -10.36 1.88 -3.46
N PHE A 27 -9.35 2.75 -3.63
CA PHE A 27 -8.33 3.02 -2.60
C PHE A 27 -8.85 3.83 -1.40
N ARG A 28 -9.97 4.57 -1.54
CA ARG A 28 -10.59 5.31 -0.43
C ARG A 28 -11.47 4.42 0.43
N VAL A 29 -12.16 3.46 -0.17
CA VAL A 29 -13.17 2.62 0.52
C VAL A 29 -12.60 1.29 0.99
N PHE A 30 -11.71 0.69 0.20
CA PHE A 30 -11.17 -0.63 0.47
C PHE A 30 -9.68 -0.56 0.84
N ASN A 31 -9.21 -1.57 1.57
CA ASN A 31 -7.81 -1.68 1.94
C ASN A 31 -6.89 -2.09 0.77
N MET A 32 -7.47 -2.51 -0.37
CA MET A 32 -6.76 -2.96 -1.57
C MET A 32 -5.70 -4.05 -1.31
N GLY A 33 -5.86 -4.84 -0.24
CA GLY A 33 -4.91 -5.89 0.17
C GLY A 33 -3.94 -5.50 1.29
N ILE A 34 -3.92 -4.25 1.73
CA ILE A 34 -3.05 -3.77 2.82
C ILE A 34 -3.86 -3.58 4.10
N GLY A 35 -3.85 -4.60 4.98
CA GLY A 35 -4.58 -4.54 6.25
C GLY A 35 -3.92 -3.68 7.33
N MET A 36 -2.59 -3.54 7.28
CA MET A 36 -1.81 -2.80 8.26
C MET A 36 -0.58 -2.17 7.59
N MET A 37 -0.18 -1.00 8.08
CA MET A 37 1.06 -0.34 7.69
C MET A 37 1.94 -0.09 8.92
N ILE A 38 3.24 -0.27 8.76
CA ILE A 38 4.25 0.04 9.78
C ILE A 38 5.24 1.02 9.17
N ILE A 39 5.60 2.06 9.92
CA ILE A 39 6.60 3.05 9.51
C ILE A 39 7.86 2.78 10.33
N VAL A 40 8.98 2.57 9.65
CA VAL A 40 10.28 2.25 10.25
C VAL A 40 11.37 3.13 9.67
N ALA A 41 12.53 3.19 10.33
CA ALA A 41 13.68 3.84 9.72
C ALA A 41 14.12 3.06 8.48
N GLU A 42 14.57 3.76 7.43
CA GLU A 42 14.99 3.13 6.16
C GLU A 42 16.01 2.01 6.37
N LYS A 43 16.99 2.23 7.24
CA LYS A 43 18.04 1.26 7.59
C LYS A 43 17.52 -0.02 8.28
N GLU A 44 16.30 0.00 8.81
CA GLU A 44 15.66 -1.12 9.53
C GLU A 44 14.66 -1.87 8.63
N CYS A 45 14.39 -1.36 7.43
CA CYS A 45 13.33 -1.89 6.56
C CYS A 45 13.55 -3.36 6.20
N GLU A 46 14.74 -3.74 5.76
CA GLU A 46 15.05 -5.14 5.39
C GLU A 46 14.95 -6.09 6.58
N GLU A 47 15.45 -5.68 7.76
CA GLU A 47 15.36 -6.48 8.98
C GLU A 47 13.91 -6.70 9.41
N VAL A 48 13.08 -5.66 9.35
CA VAL A 48 11.66 -5.74 9.73
C VAL A 48 10.89 -6.62 8.76
N LEU A 49 11.12 -6.48 7.44
CA LEU A 49 10.52 -7.37 6.44
C LEU A 49 10.87 -8.84 6.69
N HIS A 50 12.15 -9.12 6.94
CA HIS A 50 12.59 -10.48 7.23
C HIS A 50 11.96 -11.04 8.52
N ARG A 51 11.85 -10.22 9.58
CA ARG A 51 11.19 -10.62 10.83
C ARG A 51 9.71 -10.92 10.62
N LEU A 52 9.00 -10.12 9.83
CA LEU A 52 7.59 -10.34 9.51
C LEU A 52 7.40 -11.65 8.72
N GLU A 53 8.26 -11.91 7.74
CA GLU A 53 8.26 -13.17 7.00
C GLU A 53 8.48 -14.38 7.93
N MET A 54 9.44 -14.29 8.86
CA MET A 54 9.70 -15.34 9.86
C MET A 54 8.54 -15.58 10.83
N LEU A 55 7.68 -14.56 11.04
CA LEU A 55 6.44 -14.68 11.81
C LEU A 55 5.26 -15.22 10.99
N GLY A 56 5.46 -15.49 9.70
CA GLY A 56 4.44 -15.99 8.78
C GLY A 56 3.61 -14.89 8.10
N GLU A 57 4.02 -13.63 8.23
CA GLU A 57 3.32 -12.49 7.63
C GLU A 57 3.92 -12.13 6.27
N LYS A 58 3.07 -11.86 5.27
CA LYS A 58 3.49 -11.37 3.95
C LYS A 58 3.50 -9.84 3.98
N ALA A 59 4.69 -9.24 4.11
CA ALA A 59 4.88 -7.80 4.15
C ALA A 59 5.58 -7.27 2.88
N TYR A 60 5.35 -6.00 2.55
CA TYR A 60 5.90 -5.35 1.36
C TYR A 60 6.43 -3.96 1.72
N LEU A 61 7.51 -3.53 1.07
CA LEU A 61 7.91 -2.13 1.06
C LEU A 61 7.04 -1.38 0.03
N ILE A 62 6.05 -0.62 0.51
CA ILE A 62 5.05 0.01 -0.35
C ILE A 62 5.26 1.51 -0.61
N GLY A 63 6.27 2.12 0.00
CA GLY A 63 6.58 3.54 -0.21
C GLY A 63 7.43 4.13 0.91
N VAL A 64 7.45 5.46 0.92
CA VAL A 64 8.27 6.27 1.82
C VAL A 64 7.44 7.38 2.46
N VAL A 65 7.91 7.89 3.59
CA VAL A 65 7.37 9.10 4.22
C VAL A 65 8.29 10.26 3.84
N GLU A 66 7.74 11.28 3.20
CA GLU A 66 8.47 12.46 2.76
C GLU A 66 7.93 13.73 3.42
N LYS A 67 8.72 14.80 3.34
CA LYS A 67 8.25 16.12 3.79
C LYS A 67 7.12 16.57 2.87
N LYS A 68 5.95 16.82 3.47
CA LYS A 68 4.79 17.35 2.77
C LYS A 68 5.07 18.74 2.18
N GLU A 69 4.76 18.93 0.91
CA GLU A 69 4.74 20.25 0.25
C GLU A 69 3.40 20.99 0.46
N ASP A 70 3.39 22.30 0.22
CA ASP A 70 2.17 23.10 0.37
C ASP A 70 1.11 22.65 -0.65
N LYS A 71 -0.12 22.45 -0.17
CA LYS A 71 -1.26 21.88 -0.93
C LYS A 71 -1.11 20.43 -1.43
N GLN A 72 -0.06 19.70 -1.06
CA GLN A 72 0.03 18.27 -1.35
C GLN A 72 -0.99 17.48 -0.51
N GLU A 73 -1.46 16.34 -1.02
CA GLU A 73 -2.22 15.38 -0.21
C GLU A 73 -1.32 14.73 0.86
N GLN A 74 -1.91 14.21 1.94
CA GLN A 74 -1.13 13.50 2.97
C GLN A 74 -0.65 12.13 2.50
N VAL A 75 -1.39 11.51 1.57
CA VAL A 75 -1.07 10.23 0.97
C VAL A 75 -1.15 10.41 -0.54
N CYS A 76 -0.01 10.20 -1.23
CA CYS A 76 0.06 10.21 -2.69
C CYS A 76 0.25 8.79 -3.20
N LEU A 77 -0.58 8.37 -4.16
CA LEU A 77 -0.41 7.13 -4.92
C LEU A 77 0.38 7.46 -6.18
N SER A 78 1.47 6.73 -6.42
CA SER A 78 2.31 6.83 -7.61
C SER A 78 2.30 5.51 -8.36
N ASP A 79 2.31 5.53 -9.69
CA ASP A 79 2.60 4.33 -10.48
C ASP A 79 4.09 3.98 -10.35
N ASN A 80 4.41 2.68 -10.29
CA ASN A 80 5.80 2.20 -10.38
C ASN A 80 6.30 2.23 -11.83
#